data_AF-A0A937BB94-F1
#
_entry.id   AF-A0A937BB94-F1
#
_cell.length_a   1.000
_cell.length_b   1.000
_cell.length_c   1.000
_cell.angle_alpha   90.00
_cell.angle_beta   90.00
_cell.angle_gamma   90.00
#
_symmetry.space_group_name_H-M   'P 1'
#
loop_
_entity.id
_entity.type
_entity.pdbx_description
1 polymer ?
#
loop_
_entity_poly.entity_id
_entity_poly.type
_entity_poly.pdbx_seq_one_letter_code
_entity_poly.pdbx_strand_id
1 'polypeptide(L)' 'MRISKACHLLAETDKPINEIAHATGFESLSYFNRVFLKKKGVTPSQFSSGFV' A
#
# COMPACT_ATOMS: atom_id res chain seq x y z
N MET A 1 -9.89 2.39 8.09
CA MET A 1 -9.30 1.03 8.22
C MET A 1 -8.60 0.47 6.97
N ARG A 2 -8.77 0.97 5.74
CA ARG A 2 -8.14 0.37 4.54
C ARG A 2 -6.61 0.54 4.45
N ILE A 3 -6.10 1.76 4.65
CA ILE A 3 -4.65 2.05 4.58
C ILE A 3 -3.85 1.36 5.69
N SER A 4 -4.44 1.20 6.88
CA SER A 4 -3.77 0.51 8.00
C SER A 4 -3.49 -0.96 7.66
N LYS A 5 -4.48 -1.64 7.08
CA LYS A 5 -4.33 -3.03 6.62
C LYS A 5 -3.34 -3.13 5.46
N ALA A 6 -3.36 -2.17 4.54
CA ALA A 6 -2.36 -2.09 3.48
C ALA A 6 -0.94 -1.95 4.03
N CYS A 7 -0.72 -1.11 5.05
CA CYS A 7 0.59 -0.99 5.68
C CYS A 7 1.07 -2.29 6.33
N HIS A 8 0.19 -3.02 7.03
CA HIS A 8 0.55 -4.35 7.57
C HIS A 8 0.97 -5.30 6.45
N LEU A 9 0.17 -5.40 5.38
CA LEU A 9 0.49 -6.27 4.26
C LEU A 9 1.79 -5.88 3.54
N LEU A 10 2.06 -4.58 3.38
CA LEU A 10 3.30 -4.09 2.77
C LEU A 10 4.53 -4.34 3.65
N ALA A 11 4.35 -4.52 4.97
CA ALA A 11 5.44 -4.74 5.92
C ALA A 11 5.66 -6.23 6.25
N GLU A 12 4.61 -7.04 6.20
CA GLU A 12 4.64 -8.46 6.56
C GLU A 12 4.76 -9.38 5.33
N THR A 13 4.57 -8.85 4.12
CA THR A 13 4.57 -9.66 2.89
C THR A 13 5.28 -8.97 1.74
N ASP A 14 5.94 -9.76 0.90
CA ASP A 14 6.50 -9.33 -0.39
C ASP A 14 5.46 -9.39 -1.53
N LYS A 15 4.17 -9.29 -1.18
CA LYS A 15 3.11 -9.31 -2.20
C LYS A 15 3.20 -8.07 -3.07
N PRO A 16 2.91 -8.22 -4.38
CA PRO A 16 2.94 -7.08 -5.27
C PRO A 16 1.85 -6.07 -4.86
N ILE A 17 2.19 -4.79 -5.01
CA ILE A 17 1.37 -3.67 -4.49
C ILE A 17 -0.05 -3.67 -5.08
N ASN A 18 -0.21 -4.14 -6.31
CA ASN A 18 -1.51 -4.32 -6.95
C ASN A 18 -2.40 -5.31 -6.19
N GLU A 19 -1.88 -6.46 -5.76
CA GLU A 19 -2.62 -7.43 -4.95
C GLU A 19 -2.99 -6.84 -3.60
N ILE A 20 -2.09 -6.11 -2.95
CA ILE A 20 -2.36 -5.46 -1.66
C ILE A 20 -3.46 -4.41 -1.82
N ALA A 21 -3.44 -3.63 -2.89
CA ALA A 21 -4.47 -2.65 -3.19
C ALA A 21 -5.84 -3.32 -3.35
N HIS A 22 -5.92 -4.41 -4.14
CA HIS A 22 -7.16 -5.17 -4.31
C HIS A 22 -7.62 -5.83 -3.00
N ALA A 23 -6.73 -6.46 -2.24
CA ALA A 23 -7.03 -7.13 -0.97
C ALA A 23 -7.50 -6.16 0.13
N THR A 24 -7.18 -4.87 0.02
CA THR A 24 -7.59 -3.83 0.97
C THR A 24 -8.84 -3.06 0.52
N GLY A 25 -9.41 -3.45 -0.62
CA GLY A 25 -10.67 -2.93 -1.15
C GLY A 25 -10.53 -1.68 -2.01
N PHE A 26 -9.39 -1.49 -2.67
CA PHE A 26 -9.21 -0.44 -3.69
C PHE A 26 -9.48 -1.02 -5.09
N GLU A 27 -10.29 -0.29 -5.87
CA GLU A 27 -10.67 -0.68 -7.23
C GLU A 27 -9.55 -0.43 -8.25
N SER A 28 -8.62 0.48 -7.93
CA SER A 28 -7.51 0.83 -8.80
C SER A 28 -6.25 1.13 -8.00
N LEU A 29 -5.12 0.63 -8.52
CA LEU A 29 -3.78 0.92 -7.99
C LEU A 29 -3.48 2.44 -8.00
N SER A 30 -3.93 3.17 -9.02
CA SER A 30 -3.74 4.63 -9.10
C SER A 30 -4.47 5.37 -7.98
N TYR A 31 -5.69 4.93 -7.66
CA TYR A 31 -6.45 5.50 -6.54
C TYR A 31 -5.81 5.13 -5.20
N PHE A 32 -5.40 3.88 -5.04
CA PHE A 32 -4.66 3.41 -3.87
C PHE A 32 -3.40 4.25 -3.63
N ASN A 33 -2.55 4.43 -4.65
CA ASN A 33 -1.31 5.20 -4.56
C ASN A 33 -1.57 6.64 -4.10
N ARG A 34 -2.57 7.32 -4.67
CA ARG A 34 -2.94 8.68 -4.28
C ARG A 34 -3.41 8.75 -2.82
N VAL A 35 -4.27 7.83 -2.40
CA VAL A 35 -4.81 7.80 -1.03
C VAL A 35 -3.71 7.44 -0.04
N PHE A 36 -2.87 6.45 -0.36
CA PHE A 36 -1.75 6.02 0.47
C PHE A 36 -0.74 7.16 0.65
N LEU A 37 -0.32 7.82 -0.45
CA LEU A 37 0.56 8.97 -0.40
C LEU A 37 -0.04 10.12 0.43
N LYS A 38 -1.32 10.44 0.24
CA LYS A 38 -2.00 11.49 1.04
C LYS A 38 -2.08 11.15 2.53
N LYS A 39 -2.12 9.86 2.89
CA LYS A 39 -2.25 9.41 4.28
C LYS A 39 -0.93 9.13 4.98
N LYS A 40 0.10 8.70 4.25
CA LYS A 40 1.39 8.27 4.80
C LYS A 40 2.54 9.20 4.43
N GLY A 41 2.37 10.08 3.44
CA GLY A 41 3.41 10.99 2.94
C GLY A 41 4.44 10.31 2.04
N VAL A 42 4.38 8.98 1.88
CA VAL A 42 5.26 8.18 1.03
C VAL A 42 4.44 7.29 0.11
N THR A 43 5.02 6.85 -1.01
CA THR A 43 4.36 5.89 -1.89
C THR A 43 4.38 4.48 -1.29
N PRO A 44 3.41 3.61 -1.61
CA PRO A 44 3.40 2.24 -1.12
C PRO A 44 4.62 1.43 -1.60
N SER A 45 5.21 1.77 -2.75
CA SER A 45 6.47 1.15 -3.21
C SER A 45 7.65 1.54 -2.34
N GLN A 46 7.77 2.81 -1.97
CA GLN A 46 8.78 3.27 -1.02
C GLN A 46 8.57 2.68 0.38
N PHE A 47 7.33 2.39 0.74
CA PHE A 47 7.00 1.77 2.03
C PHE A 47 7.31 0.26 2.07
N SER A 48 7.09 -0.47 0.95
CA SER A 48 7.30 -1.91 0.86
C SER A 48 8.75 -2.30 0.58
N SER A 49 9.48 -1.54 -0.24
CA SER A 49 10.92 -1.77 -0.48
C SER A 49 11.73 -1.27 0.70
N GLY A 50 11.48 -1.83 1.88
CA GLY A 50 12.05 -1.43 3.17
C GLY A 50 13.42 -0.79 3.02
N PHE A 51 13.54 0.42 3.56
CA PHE A 51 14.81 0.99 4.01
C PHE A 51 15.71 -0.16 4.47
N VAL A 52 16.67 -0.53 3.64
CA VAL A 52 17.83 -1.33 4.03
C VAL A 52 18.89 -0.39 4.54
#